data_AF-A0A1M5ILD7-F1
#
_entry.id   AF-A0A1M5ILD7-F1
#
_cell.length_a   1.000
_cell.length_b   1.000
_cell.length_c   1.000
_cell.angle_alpha   90.00
_cell.angle_beta   90.00
_cell.angle_gamma   90.00
#
_symmetry.space_group_name_H-M   'P 1'
#
loop_
_entity.id
_entity.type
_entity.pdbx_description
1 polymer ?
#
loop_
_entity_poly.entity_id
_entity_poly.type
_entity_poly.pdbx_seq_one_letter_code
_entity_poly.pdbx_strand_id
1 'polypeptide(L)'
;MSDQVASQENRNFEIFCEQFANLVKAESYPTMTAQERAEKLDSLLIERIPVSSNAYQAWAAIRNAAPSQRSSLYESATISVGIKDWNCPAVEERSSQVGSN
;
A
#
# COMPACT_ATOMS: atom_id res chain seq x y z
N MET A 1 -8.55 -21.18 14.12
CA MET A 1 -9.13 -20.10 13.28
C MET A 1 -8.12 -18.99 12.96
N SER A 2 -6.94 -18.95 13.59
CA SER A 2 -5.94 -17.89 13.41
C SER A 2 -5.20 -17.93 12.07
N ASP A 3 -4.96 -19.11 11.49
CA ASP A 3 -4.13 -19.25 10.29
C ASP A 3 -4.82 -18.74 9.01
N GLN A 4 -6.16 -18.84 8.94
CA GLN A 4 -6.93 -18.35 7.80
C GLN A 4 -6.96 -16.82 7.73
N VAL A 5 -7.06 -16.14 8.87
CA VAL A 5 -7.04 -14.67 8.93
C VAL A 5 -5.66 -14.14 8.55
N ALA A 6 -4.59 -14.74 9.07
CA ALA A 6 -3.22 -14.40 8.69
C ALA A 6 -2.97 -14.62 7.18
N SER A 7 -3.53 -15.69 6.60
CA SER A 7 -3.40 -15.96 5.15
C SER A 7 -4.13 -14.93 4.27
N GLN A 8 -5.30 -14.46 4.71
CA GLN A 8 -6.08 -13.48 3.96
C GLN A 8 -5.45 -12.08 4.04
N GLU A 9 -4.95 -11.70 5.21
CA GLU A 9 -4.25 -10.41 5.36
C GLU A 9 -2.94 -10.39 4.58
N ASN A 10 -2.18 -11.51 4.57
CA ASN A 10 -1.01 -11.62 3.71
C ASN A 10 -1.37 -11.38 2.24
N ARG A 11 -2.43 -12.04 1.75
CA ARG A 11 -2.93 -11.83 0.38
C ARG A 11 -3.33 -10.38 0.11
N ASN A 12 -3.97 -9.70 1.07
CA ASN A 12 -4.37 -8.30 0.90
C ASN A 12 -3.16 -7.37 0.77
N PHE A 13 -2.10 -7.61 1.56
CA PHE A 13 -0.85 -6.87 1.46
C PHE A 13 -0.04 -7.19 0.19
N GLU A 14 -0.11 -8.43 -0.32
CA GLU A 14 0.45 -8.80 -1.62
C GLU A 14 -0.25 -8.07 -2.77
N ILE A 15 -1.58 -8.03 -2.76
CA ILE A 15 -2.37 -7.28 -3.76
C ILE A 15 -2.03 -5.79 -3.69
N PHE A 16 -1.91 -5.23 -2.48
CA PHE A 16 -1.47 -3.85 -2.31
C PHE A 16 -0.13 -3.59 -2.99
N CYS A 17 0.87 -4.45 -2.76
CA CYS A 17 2.18 -4.34 -3.40
C CYS A 17 2.12 -4.42 -4.92
N GLU A 18 1.33 -5.35 -5.44
CA GLU A 18 1.15 -5.51 -6.88
C GLU A 18 0.56 -4.23 -7.49
N GLN A 19 -0.49 -3.67 -6.88
CA GLN A 19 -1.12 -2.45 -7.40
C GLN A 19 -0.22 -1.22 -7.26
N PHE A 20 0.55 -1.13 -6.17
CA PHE A 20 1.54 -0.08 -6.01
C PHE A 20 2.61 -0.16 -7.10
N ALA A 21 3.14 -1.35 -7.37
CA ALA A 21 4.12 -1.58 -8.44
C ALA A 21 3.54 -1.28 -9.83
N ASN A 22 2.28 -1.66 -10.08
CA ASN A 22 1.58 -1.36 -11.33
C ASN A 22 1.40 0.15 -11.52
N LEU A 23 1.04 0.87 -10.46
CA LEU A 23 0.98 2.33 -10.49
C LEU A 23 2.34 2.93 -10.86
N VAL A 24 3.41 2.53 -10.18
CA VAL A 24 4.77 3.05 -10.43
C VAL A 24 5.26 2.77 -11.86
N LYS A 25 4.85 1.64 -12.45
CA LYS A 25 5.20 1.25 -13.82
C LYS A 25 4.29 1.85 -14.89
N ALA A 26 3.19 2.50 -14.52
CA ALA A 26 2.26 3.08 -15.48
C ALA A 26 2.92 4.24 -16.26
N GLU A 27 2.68 4.33 -17.57
CA GLU A 27 3.24 5.39 -18.42
C GLU A 27 2.85 6.80 -17.95
N SER A 28 1.67 6.93 -17.33
CA SER A 28 1.19 8.20 -16.76
C SER A 28 1.84 8.57 -15.43
N TYR A 29 2.55 7.66 -14.76
CA TYR A 29 3.10 7.92 -13.41
C TYR A 29 3.99 9.17 -13.32
N PRO A 30 4.92 9.44 -14.28
CA PRO A 30 5.79 10.60 -14.21
C PRO A 30 5.05 11.93 -14.33
N THR A 31 3.88 11.94 -14.99
CA THR A 31 3.08 13.16 -15.20
C THR A 31 2.06 13.40 -14.08
N MET A 32 1.87 12.44 -13.19
CA MET A 32 0.94 12.56 -12.06
C MET A 32 1.60 13.19 -10.84
N THR A 33 0.85 14.05 -10.16
CA THR A 33 1.15 14.56 -8.82
C THR A 33 1.10 13.44 -7.77
N ALA A 34 1.65 13.70 -6.59
CA ALA A 34 1.58 12.75 -5.46
C ALA A 34 0.12 12.41 -5.08
N GLN A 35 -0.76 13.41 -5.13
CA GLN A 35 -2.18 13.25 -4.84
C GLN A 35 -2.88 12.42 -5.92
N GLU A 36 -2.67 12.70 -7.20
CA GLU A 36 -3.26 11.91 -8.30
C GLU A 36 -2.78 10.45 -8.25
N ARG A 37 -1.50 10.21 -7.91
CA ARG A 37 -0.97 8.86 -7.67
C ARG A 37 -1.72 8.15 -6.55
N ALA A 38 -2.00 8.88 -5.46
CA ALA A 38 -2.76 8.34 -4.35
C ALA A 38 -4.20 8.01 -4.73
N GLU A 39 -4.91 8.91 -5.43
CA GLU A 39 -6.27 8.68 -5.91
C GLU A 39 -6.35 7.51 -6.90
N LYS A 40 -5.34 7.36 -7.76
CA LYS A 40 -5.23 6.23 -8.67
C LYS A 40 -4.99 4.92 -7.93
N LEU A 41 -4.09 4.91 -6.94
CA LEU A 41 -3.86 3.72 -6.12
C LEU A 41 -5.13 3.33 -5.35
N ASP A 42 -5.81 4.30 -4.76
CA ASP A 42 -7.09 4.11 -4.06
C ASP A 42 -8.10 3.38 -4.95
N SER A 43 -8.27 3.86 -6.18
CA SER A 43 -9.15 3.24 -7.18
C SER A 43 -8.74 1.79 -7.52
N LEU A 44 -7.44 1.52 -7.67
CA LEU A 44 -6.93 0.17 -7.95
C LEU A 44 -7.16 -0.80 -6.78
N LEU A 45 -7.12 -0.29 -5.54
CA LEU A 45 -7.25 -1.09 -4.32
C LEU A 45 -8.71 -1.43 -4.00
N ILE A 46 -9.64 -0.47 -4.10
CA ILE A 46 -11.07 -0.70 -3.76
C ILE A 46 -11.68 -1.82 -4.61
N GLU A 47 -11.19 -2.02 -5.84
CA GLU A 47 -11.64 -3.09 -6.74
C GLU A 47 -11.12 -4.48 -6.35
N ARG A 48 -10.06 -4.57 -5.53
CA ARG A 48 -9.29 -5.82 -5.35
C ARG A 48 -9.15 -6.28 -3.91
N ILE A 49 -9.19 -5.36 -2.95
CA ILE A 49 -9.14 -5.66 -1.52
C ILE A 49 -10.33 -5.03 -0.80
N PRO A 50 -10.93 -5.71 0.20
CA PRO A 50 -11.98 -5.12 1.02
C PRO A 50 -11.48 -3.87 1.72
N VAL A 51 -12.31 -2.83 1.79
CA VAL A 51 -12.00 -1.60 2.54
C VAL A 51 -11.83 -1.83 4.05
N SER A 52 -12.33 -2.96 4.55
CA SER A 52 -12.15 -3.42 5.93
C SER A 52 -10.85 -4.20 6.17
N SER A 53 -10.05 -4.48 5.14
CA SER A 53 -8.75 -5.15 5.28
C SER A 53 -7.72 -4.23 5.96
N ASN A 54 -6.76 -4.80 6.68
CA ASN A 54 -5.71 -3.99 7.29
C ASN A 54 -4.83 -3.33 6.22
N ALA A 55 -4.64 -3.98 5.06
CA ALA A 55 -3.90 -3.38 3.94
C ALA A 55 -4.56 -2.09 3.43
N TYR A 56 -5.89 -2.08 3.23
CA TYR A 56 -6.60 -0.88 2.80
C TYR A 56 -6.62 0.20 3.89
N GLN A 57 -6.87 -0.18 5.14
CA GLN A 57 -6.88 0.76 6.26
C GLN A 57 -5.50 1.39 6.48
N ALA A 58 -4.43 0.60 6.36
CA ALA A 58 -3.05 1.07 6.41
C ALA A 58 -2.77 2.07 5.27
N TRP A 59 -3.13 1.73 4.02
CA TRP A 59 -3.05 2.65 2.89
C TRP A 59 -3.76 4.00 3.18
N ALA A 60 -5.03 3.94 3.61
CA ALA A 60 -5.84 5.13 3.87
C ALA A 60 -5.27 6.03 4.97
N ALA A 61 -4.64 5.45 6.00
CA ALA A 61 -3.98 6.20 7.06
C ALA A 61 -2.62 6.75 6.58
N ILE A 62 -1.78 5.91 5.99
CA ILE A 62 -0.38 6.21 5.68
C ILE A 62 -0.23 7.18 4.51
N ARG A 63 -1.17 7.18 3.55
CA ARG A 63 -1.14 8.13 2.42
C ARG A 63 -1.14 9.59 2.87
N ASN A 64 -1.57 9.88 4.10
CA ASN A 64 -1.58 11.23 4.69
C ASN A 64 -0.41 11.48 5.67
N ALA A 65 0.42 10.49 5.96
CA ALA A 65 1.60 10.64 6.80
C ALA A 65 2.71 11.41 6.08
N ALA A 66 3.71 11.87 6.84
CA ALA A 66 4.88 12.54 6.29
C ALA A 66 5.57 11.63 5.24
N PRO A 67 5.95 12.15 4.06
CA PRO A 67 6.55 11.34 2.99
C PRO A 67 7.71 10.45 3.42
N SER A 68 8.56 10.93 4.34
CA SER A 68 9.72 10.21 4.87
C SER A 68 9.38 9.03 5.78
N GLN A 69 8.14 8.96 6.29
CA GLN A 69 7.72 7.92 7.24
C GLN A 69 6.92 6.79 6.57
N ARG A 70 6.43 6.99 5.35
CA ARG A 70 5.44 6.10 4.73
C ARG A 70 5.93 4.66 4.58
N SER A 71 7.15 4.44 4.07
CA SER A 71 7.70 3.08 3.93
C SER A 71 7.77 2.35 5.26
N SER A 72 8.34 2.96 6.30
CA SER A 72 8.44 2.36 7.64
C SER A 72 7.07 2.11 8.29
N LEU A 73 6.07 2.93 7.97
CA LEU A 73 4.70 2.74 8.47
C LEU A 73 4.02 1.54 7.80
N TYR A 74 4.28 1.30 6.51
CA TYR A 74 3.76 0.09 5.84
C TYR A 74 4.39 -1.18 6.41
N GLU A 75 5.71 -1.19 6.61
CA GLU A 75 6.41 -2.29 7.27
C GLU A 75 5.80 -2.56 8.67
N SER A 76 5.63 -1.51 9.47
CA SER A 76 4.98 -1.62 10.79
C SER A 76 3.56 -2.17 10.73
N ALA A 77 2.77 -1.76 9.73
CA ALA A 77 1.42 -2.29 9.52
C ALA A 77 1.44 -3.79 9.22
N THR A 78 2.36 -4.26 8.37
CA THR A 78 2.48 -5.70 8.06
C THR A 78 2.92 -6.53 9.26
N ILE A 79 3.86 -6.03 10.07
CA ILE A 79 4.31 -6.70 11.29
C ILE A 79 3.16 -6.81 12.30
N SER A 80 2.31 -5.79 12.43
CA SER A 80 1.20 -5.77 13.38
C SER A 80 0.14 -6.84 13.11
N VAL A 81 0.04 -7.33 11.87
CA VAL A 81 -0.86 -8.42 11.47
C VAL A 81 -0.15 -9.77 11.35
N GLY A 82 1.12 -9.85 11.75
CA GLY A 82 1.90 -11.09 11.78
C GLY A 82 2.69 -11.42 10.52
N ILE A 83 2.78 -10.51 9.54
CA ILE A 83 3.57 -10.69 8.32
C ILE A 83 4.95 -10.08 8.55
N LYS A 84 5.97 -10.91 8.73
CA LYS A 84 7.33 -10.47 9.10
C LYS A 84 8.26 -10.27 7.91
N ASP A 85 8.03 -11.00 6.83
CA ASP A 85 8.90 -11.02 5.64
C ASP A 85 8.22 -10.31 4.46
N TRP A 86 7.40 -9.30 4.74
CA TRP A 86 6.75 -8.53 3.70
C TRP A 86 7.79 -7.75 2.89
N ASN A 87 7.79 -7.95 1.57
CA ASN A 87 8.74 -7.31 0.66
C ASN A 87 7.98 -6.58 -0.43
N CYS A 88 8.17 -5.26 -0.49
CA CYS A 88 7.46 -4.38 -1.41
C CYS A 88 8.40 -3.30 -1.97
N PRO A 89 9.32 -3.64 -2.90
CA PRO A 89 10.37 -2.71 -3.32
C PRO A 89 9.84 -1.39 -3.87
N ALA A 90 8.70 -1.44 -4.59
CA ALA A 90 8.07 -0.23 -5.11
C ALA A 90 7.63 0.75 -4.00
N VAL A 91 7.19 0.24 -2.85
CA VAL A 91 6.84 1.07 -1.69
C VAL A 91 8.10 1.66 -1.08
N GLU A 92 9.13 0.86 -0.85
CA GLU A 92 10.42 1.32 -0.31
C GLU A 92 11.01 2.46 -1.14
N GLU A 93 11.00 2.32 -2.46
CA GLU A 93 11.58 3.29 -3.37
C GLU A 93 10.72 4.54 -3.61
N ARG A 94 9.39 4.39 -3.60
CA ARG A 94 8.47 5.41 -4.14
C ARG A 94 7.37 5.88 -3.19
N SER A 95 7.27 5.35 -1.97
CA SER A 95 6.19 5.75 -1.03
C SER A 95 6.17 7.25 -0.73
N SER A 96 7.33 7.90 -0.70
CA SER A 96 7.44 9.35 -0.49
C SER A 96 6.77 10.18 -1.59
N GLN A 97 6.50 9.57 -2.75
CA GLN A 97 5.96 10.23 -3.94
C GLN A 97 4.49 9.88 -4.20
N VAL A 98 3.87 9.07 -3.33
CA VAL A 98 2.48 8.60 -3.44
C VAL A 98 1.77 8.92 -2.12
N GLY A 99 0.83 9.85 -2.15
CA GLY A 99 0.10 10.32 -0.96
C GLY A 99 -0.29 11.80 -1.06
N SER A 100 -0.90 12.31 0.00
CA SER A 100 -1.23 13.74 0.14
C SER A 100 0.04 14.52 0.51
N ASN A 101 0.20 15.74 -0.01
CA ASN A 101 1.26 16.66 0.38
C ASN A 101 0.83 17.52 1.56
#